data_AF-A0A956DCA5-F1
#
_entry.id   AF-A0A956DCA5-F1
#
_cell.length_a   1.000
_cell.length_b   1.000
_cell.length_c   1.000
_cell.angle_alpha   90.00
_cell.angle_beta   90.00
_cell.angle_gamma   90.00
#
_symmetry.space_group_name_H-M   'P 1'
#
loop_
_entity.id
_entity.type
_entity.pdbx_description
1 polymer ?
#
loop_
_entity_poly.entity_id
_entity_poly.type
_entity_poly.pdbx_seq_one_letter_code
_entity_poly.pdbx_strand_id
1 'polypeptide(L)'
;MSRLSEVYRAARPDASSVTAEGALEEAAARQAARWAGLDEEALVRAWAALPAAFDALDDPSRDEVGLALACANGLPNAWRELERTCFGPALAALKAMKLEGDLEAEVMQEVRRKLLVAEDGPAKIVGYAGRGSLPALVKVTATRTAISMLRKLGRQAPGDDAIVDVTGETDPELAFLKERYRAAFREAFAEAVQTLEAHERNLLRLHFLRKVTLEKLAEMYGVHRATVVRQLAQVRATIEKRTRAGLVERLAADRREIDSVMELVK
;
A
#
# COMPACT_ATOMS: atom_id res chain seq x y z
N MET A 1 -15.54 6.28 -31.61
CA MET A 1 -14.54 6.45 -30.54
C MET A 1 -14.83 7.76 -29.85
N SER A 2 -15.12 7.72 -28.55
CA SER A 2 -15.31 8.91 -27.74
C SER A 2 -13.97 9.56 -27.38
N ARG A 3 -14.01 10.87 -27.10
CA ARG A 3 -12.87 11.67 -26.62
C ARG A 3 -12.21 11.05 -25.38
N LEU A 4 -12.99 10.50 -24.45
CA LEU A 4 -12.44 9.86 -23.24
C LEU A 4 -11.68 8.57 -23.57
N SER A 5 -12.18 7.79 -24.52
CA SER A 5 -11.52 6.57 -24.99
C SER A 5 -10.19 6.87 -25.69
N GLU A 6 -10.11 7.99 -26.43
CA GLU A 6 -8.86 8.50 -27.01
C GLU A 6 -7.85 8.91 -25.92
N VAL A 7 -8.30 9.64 -24.91
CA VAL A 7 -7.46 10.03 -23.75
C VAL A 7 -6.91 8.80 -23.03
N TYR A 8 -7.74 7.79 -22.79
CA TYR A 8 -7.30 6.55 -22.13
C TYR A 8 -6.23 5.83 -22.96
N ARG A 9 -6.46 5.65 -24.27
CA ARG A 9 -5.50 4.96 -25.15
C ARG A 9 -4.18 5.71 -25.29
N ALA A 10 -4.23 7.04 -25.35
CA ALA A 10 -3.03 7.87 -25.37
C ALA A 10 -2.22 7.73 -24.07
N ALA A 11 -2.88 7.61 -22.93
CA ALA A 11 -2.23 7.43 -21.63
C ALA A 11 -1.79 5.99 -21.35
N ARG A 12 -2.40 4.99 -22.02
CA ARG A 12 -2.09 3.57 -21.86
C ARG A 12 -2.02 2.83 -23.20
N PRO A 13 -0.93 3.00 -23.97
CA PRO A 13 -0.81 2.44 -25.32
C PRO A 13 -0.62 0.91 -25.35
N ASP A 14 -0.26 0.29 -24.22
CA ASP A 14 -0.09 -1.16 -24.03
C ASP A 14 -1.40 -1.91 -23.81
N ALA A 15 -2.50 -1.21 -23.49
CA ALA A 15 -3.81 -1.82 -23.35
C ALA A 15 -4.40 -2.10 -24.75
N SER A 16 -4.25 -3.34 -25.22
CA SER A 16 -4.66 -3.79 -26.56
C SER A 16 -6.18 -3.80 -26.81
N SER A 17 -7.01 -3.47 -25.81
CA SER A 17 -8.43 -3.16 -26.01
C SER A 17 -8.95 -2.30 -24.87
N VAL A 18 -9.54 -1.15 -25.19
CA VAL A 18 -10.66 -0.64 -24.40
C VAL A 18 -11.87 -1.39 -24.96
N THR A 19 -12.11 -2.59 -24.47
CA THR A 19 -13.16 -3.46 -25.03
C THR A 19 -14.56 -2.96 -24.68
N ALA A 20 -14.66 -1.99 -23.75
CA ALA A 20 -15.89 -1.38 -23.30
C ALA A 20 -15.81 0.16 -23.27
N GLU A 21 -15.67 0.82 -24.43
CA GLU A 21 -15.71 2.30 -24.54
C GLU A 21 -16.91 2.89 -23.76
N GLY A 22 -18.08 2.24 -23.86
CA GLY A 22 -19.27 2.64 -23.12
C GLY A 22 -19.14 2.49 -21.59
N ALA A 23 -18.42 1.48 -21.08
CA ALA A 23 -18.26 1.31 -19.63
C ALA A 23 -17.31 2.35 -19.02
N LEU A 24 -16.28 2.76 -19.77
CA LEU A 24 -15.38 3.85 -19.37
C LEU A 24 -16.16 5.17 -19.26
N GLU A 25 -16.93 5.50 -20.29
CA GLU A 25 -17.76 6.71 -20.33
C GLU A 25 -18.83 6.69 -19.23
N GLU A 26 -19.51 5.58 -19.04
CA GLU A 26 -20.53 5.45 -18.00
C GLU A 26 -19.90 5.60 -16.60
N ALA A 27 -18.74 5.00 -16.35
CA ALA A 27 -18.03 5.15 -15.09
C ALA A 27 -17.58 6.60 -14.86
N ALA A 28 -17.04 7.28 -15.88
CA ALA A 28 -16.64 8.69 -15.79
C ALA A 28 -17.87 9.57 -15.50
N ALA A 29 -18.97 9.38 -16.23
CA ALA A 29 -20.21 10.12 -16.02
C ALA A 29 -20.79 9.90 -14.61
N ARG A 30 -20.75 8.66 -14.09
CA ARG A 30 -21.16 8.37 -12.70
C ARG A 30 -20.30 9.14 -11.68
N GLN A 31 -18.99 9.21 -11.88
CA GLN A 31 -18.10 9.96 -10.99
C GLN A 31 -18.31 11.47 -11.11
N ALA A 32 -18.47 12.01 -12.31
CA ALA A 32 -18.76 13.44 -12.52
C ALA A 32 -20.11 13.86 -11.93
N ALA A 33 -21.14 12.99 -12.03
CA ALA A 33 -22.44 13.21 -11.39
C ALA A 33 -22.35 13.18 -9.86
N ARG A 34 -21.51 12.30 -9.30
CA ARG A 34 -21.25 12.23 -7.85
C ARG A 34 -20.43 13.41 -7.34
N TRP A 35 -19.46 13.86 -8.13
CA TRP A 35 -18.48 14.88 -7.78
C TRP A 35 -18.58 16.06 -8.76
N ALA A 36 -19.56 16.94 -8.54
CA ALA A 36 -19.74 18.12 -9.37
C ALA A 36 -18.43 18.93 -9.49
N GLY A 37 -17.96 19.14 -10.73
CA GLY A 37 -16.71 19.82 -11.04
C GLY A 37 -15.49 18.92 -11.20
N LEU A 38 -15.63 17.59 -11.11
CA LEU A 38 -14.56 16.65 -11.42
C LEU A 38 -14.29 16.62 -12.94
N ASP A 39 -13.02 16.77 -13.32
CA ASP A 39 -12.57 16.62 -14.70
C ASP A 39 -12.54 15.12 -15.10
N GLU A 40 -13.43 14.74 -16.01
CA GLU A 40 -13.54 13.39 -16.54
C GLU A 40 -12.28 12.92 -17.27
N GLU A 41 -11.57 13.80 -17.98
CA GLU A 41 -10.33 13.41 -18.65
C GLU A 41 -9.20 13.17 -17.64
N ALA A 42 -9.12 13.98 -16.58
CA ALA A 42 -8.17 13.77 -15.50
C ALA A 42 -8.44 12.45 -14.78
N LEU A 43 -9.71 12.10 -14.58
CA LEU A 43 -10.12 10.82 -14.02
C LEU A 43 -9.71 9.64 -14.91
N VAL A 44 -9.95 9.75 -16.21
CA VAL A 44 -9.55 8.72 -17.18
C VAL A 44 -8.04 8.55 -17.22
N ARG A 45 -7.27 9.64 -17.18
CA ARG A 45 -5.80 9.60 -17.05
C ARG A 45 -5.35 8.92 -15.75
N ALA A 46 -6.05 9.17 -14.64
CA ALA A 46 -5.77 8.54 -13.36
C ALA A 46 -6.02 7.01 -13.41
N TRP A 47 -7.11 6.56 -14.02
CA TRP A 47 -7.36 5.13 -14.24
C TRP A 47 -6.34 4.48 -15.17
N ALA A 48 -5.93 5.17 -16.24
CA ALA A 48 -4.93 4.68 -17.18
C ALA A 48 -3.56 4.45 -16.50
N ALA A 49 -3.21 5.28 -15.52
CA ALA A 49 -1.95 5.23 -14.78
C ALA A 49 -1.88 4.11 -13.71
N LEU A 50 -2.99 3.41 -13.44
CA LEU A 50 -3.01 2.30 -12.47
C LEU A 50 -2.22 1.09 -12.98
N PRO A 51 -1.75 0.18 -12.11
CA PRO A 51 -1.12 -1.05 -12.59
C PRO A 51 -2.06 -1.92 -13.43
N ALA A 52 -3.30 -2.07 -12.98
CA ALA A 52 -4.35 -2.80 -13.70
C ALA A 52 -5.02 -1.93 -14.76
N ALA A 53 -5.35 -2.52 -15.90
CA ALA A 53 -6.15 -1.85 -16.93
C ALA A 53 -7.60 -1.64 -16.43
N PHE A 54 -8.28 -0.62 -16.96
CA PHE A 54 -9.64 -0.23 -16.57
C PHE A 54 -10.64 -1.41 -16.57
N ASP A 55 -10.60 -2.26 -17.60
CA ASP A 55 -11.48 -3.43 -17.73
C ASP A 55 -11.26 -4.47 -16.60
N ALA A 56 -10.08 -4.47 -15.96
CA ALA A 56 -9.75 -5.35 -14.84
C ALA A 56 -9.98 -4.72 -13.46
N LEU A 57 -10.34 -3.44 -13.39
CA LEU A 57 -10.73 -2.78 -12.14
C LEU A 57 -12.16 -3.15 -11.78
N ASP A 58 -12.40 -3.47 -10.52
CA ASP A 58 -13.76 -3.53 -9.97
C ASP A 58 -14.31 -2.13 -9.69
N ASP A 59 -15.63 -2.03 -9.52
CA ASP A 59 -16.28 -0.74 -9.26
C ASP A 59 -15.77 -0.04 -7.98
N PRO A 60 -15.52 -0.74 -6.85
CA PRO A 60 -14.92 -0.11 -5.67
C PRO A 60 -13.56 0.54 -5.95
N SER A 61 -12.67 -0.11 -6.71
CA SER A 61 -11.37 0.47 -7.04
C SER A 61 -11.51 1.71 -7.92
N ARG A 62 -12.44 1.68 -8.89
CA ARG A 62 -12.75 2.84 -9.75
C ARG A 62 -13.27 4.01 -8.92
N ASP A 63 -14.17 3.73 -7.99
CA ASP A 63 -14.77 4.70 -7.08
C ASP A 63 -13.76 5.32 -6.11
N GLU A 64 -12.85 4.53 -5.54
CA GLU A 64 -11.81 5.04 -4.64
C GLU A 64 -10.84 5.99 -5.37
N VAL A 65 -10.51 5.73 -6.63
CA VAL A 65 -9.70 6.65 -7.45
C VAL A 65 -10.46 7.93 -7.76
N GLY A 66 -11.75 7.83 -8.10
CA GLY A 66 -12.61 8.99 -8.29
C GLY A 66 -12.72 9.87 -7.05
N LEU A 67 -12.92 9.26 -5.88
CA LEU A 67 -12.92 9.95 -4.59
C LEU A 67 -11.58 10.62 -4.28
N ALA A 68 -10.46 9.94 -4.52
CA ALA A 68 -9.13 10.51 -4.28
C ALA A 68 -8.85 11.72 -5.19
N LEU A 69 -9.19 11.63 -6.48
CA LEU A 69 -9.04 12.74 -7.42
C LEU A 69 -9.95 13.92 -7.06
N ALA A 70 -11.20 13.64 -6.69
CA ALA A 70 -12.13 14.67 -6.22
C ALA A 70 -11.62 15.38 -4.95
N CYS A 71 -11.00 14.64 -4.04
CA CYS A 71 -10.35 15.22 -2.86
C CYS A 71 -9.13 16.07 -3.22
N ALA A 72 -8.30 15.61 -4.16
CA ALA A 72 -7.14 16.33 -4.66
C ALA A 72 -7.51 17.66 -5.34
N ASN A 73 -8.67 17.70 -6.01
CA ASN A 73 -9.25 18.91 -6.60
C ASN A 73 -9.96 19.83 -5.59
N GLY A 74 -9.96 19.48 -4.30
CA GLY A 74 -10.54 20.31 -3.25
C GLY A 74 -12.06 20.33 -3.21
N LEU A 75 -12.74 19.29 -3.73
CA LEU A 75 -14.20 19.22 -3.73
C LEU A 75 -14.73 18.93 -2.31
N PRO A 76 -15.53 19.82 -1.67
CA PRO A 76 -15.89 19.68 -0.26
C PRO A 76 -16.76 18.46 0.09
N ASN A 77 -17.56 17.98 -0.87
CA ASN A 77 -18.35 16.75 -0.72
C ASN A 77 -17.47 15.49 -0.74
N ALA A 78 -16.36 15.52 -1.49
CA ALA A 78 -15.40 14.42 -1.55
C ALA A 78 -14.67 14.27 -0.21
N TRP A 79 -14.26 15.36 0.42
CA TRP A 79 -13.61 15.30 1.75
C TRP A 79 -14.52 14.70 2.82
N ARG A 80 -15.81 15.07 2.83
CA ARG A 80 -16.79 14.49 3.74
C ARG A 80 -16.98 12.99 3.50
N GLU A 81 -17.02 12.58 2.24
CA GLU A 81 -17.12 11.16 1.91
C GLU A 81 -15.86 10.39 2.31
N LEU A 82 -14.67 10.95 2.08
CA LEU A 82 -13.39 10.38 2.49
C LEU A 82 -13.39 10.14 4.00
N GLU A 83 -13.77 11.14 4.80
CA GLU A 83 -13.85 10.97 6.26
C GLU A 83 -14.86 9.88 6.64
N ARG A 84 -16.07 9.92 6.07
CA ARG A 84 -17.13 8.97 6.38
C ARG A 84 -16.75 7.51 6.07
N THR A 85 -16.04 7.28 4.97
CA THR A 85 -15.81 5.94 4.43
C THR A 85 -14.44 5.36 4.77
N CYS A 86 -13.42 6.22 4.92
CA CYS A 86 -12.03 5.77 4.99
C CYS A 86 -11.41 5.92 6.39
N PHE A 87 -12.00 6.71 7.30
CA PHE A 87 -11.37 7.02 8.59
C PHE A 87 -11.70 6.00 9.69
N GLY A 88 -12.76 5.20 9.55
CA GLY A 88 -13.15 4.20 10.56
C GLY A 88 -12.02 3.26 10.99
N PRO A 89 -11.30 2.61 10.05
CA PRO A 89 -10.15 1.75 10.37
C PRO A 89 -8.99 2.48 11.05
N ALA A 90 -8.79 3.78 10.75
CA ALA A 90 -7.77 4.60 11.38
C ALA A 90 -8.14 4.88 12.84
N LEU A 91 -9.38 5.31 13.10
CA LEU A 91 -9.88 5.55 14.47
C LEU A 91 -9.81 4.28 15.33
N ALA A 92 -10.20 3.13 14.78
CA ALA A 92 -10.08 1.86 15.49
C ALA A 92 -8.62 1.53 15.86
N ALA A 93 -7.66 1.80 14.95
CA ALA A 93 -6.24 1.60 15.21
C ALA A 93 -5.70 2.56 16.29
N LEU A 94 -6.09 3.83 16.25
CA LEU A 94 -5.68 4.81 17.27
C LEU A 94 -6.24 4.47 18.66
N LYS A 95 -7.51 4.05 18.74
CA LYS A 95 -8.11 3.56 20.00
C LYS A 95 -7.34 2.38 20.59
N ALA A 96 -6.88 1.45 19.76
CA ALA A 96 -6.08 0.31 20.19
C ALA A 96 -4.71 0.72 20.77
N MET A 97 -4.18 1.89 20.38
CA MET A 97 -2.94 2.45 20.93
C MET A 97 -3.10 3.11 22.30
N LYS A 98 -4.33 3.22 22.82
CA LYS A 98 -4.63 3.81 24.14
C LYS A 98 -4.00 5.20 24.34
N LEU A 99 -4.11 6.04 23.33
CA LEU A 99 -3.60 7.42 23.37
C LEU A 99 -4.28 8.20 24.51
N GLU A 100 -3.51 8.98 25.25
CA GLU A 100 -4.00 9.77 26.38
C GLU A 100 -4.53 11.15 25.93
N GLY A 101 -5.56 11.64 26.63
CA GLY A 101 -6.12 12.99 26.43
C GLY A 101 -6.58 13.25 24.99
N ASP A 102 -6.27 14.44 24.49
CA ASP A 102 -6.70 14.91 23.16
C ASP A 102 -5.78 14.43 22.01
N LEU A 103 -4.81 13.57 22.29
CA LEU A 103 -3.81 13.15 21.30
C LEU A 103 -4.43 12.42 20.10
N GLU A 104 -5.52 11.67 20.30
CA GLU A 104 -6.26 11.08 19.16
C GLU A 104 -6.76 12.18 18.22
N ALA A 105 -7.34 13.25 18.76
CA ALA A 105 -7.86 14.36 17.97
C ALA A 105 -6.73 15.11 17.25
N GLU A 106 -5.60 15.35 17.91
CA GLU A 106 -4.41 15.97 17.31
C GLU A 106 -3.85 15.11 16.17
N VAL A 107 -3.74 13.79 16.36
CA VAL A 107 -3.31 12.86 15.32
C VAL A 107 -4.25 12.94 14.12
N MET A 108 -5.56 12.96 14.36
CA MET A 108 -6.53 13.01 13.28
C MET A 108 -6.54 14.35 12.55
N GLN A 109 -6.24 15.45 13.21
CA GLN A 109 -6.01 16.74 12.56
C GLN A 109 -4.77 16.69 11.65
N GLU A 110 -3.69 16.13 12.15
CA GLU A 110 -2.43 15.99 11.41
C GLU A 110 -2.56 15.00 10.23
N VAL A 111 -3.38 13.96 10.36
CA VAL A 111 -3.73 13.04 9.26
C VAL A 111 -4.46 13.78 8.14
N ARG A 112 -5.46 14.60 8.48
CA ARG A 112 -6.17 15.43 7.48
C ARG A 112 -5.20 16.35 6.76
N ARG A 113 -4.32 17.03 7.50
CA ARG A 113 -3.27 17.89 6.94
C ARG A 113 -2.41 17.12 5.94
N LYS A 114 -1.83 15.97 6.32
CA LYS A 114 -0.95 15.17 5.44
C LYS A 114 -1.65 14.58 4.22
N LEU A 115 -2.93 14.24 4.34
CA LEU A 115 -3.69 13.65 3.24
C LEU A 115 -4.07 14.69 2.20
N LEU A 116 -4.42 15.91 2.62
CA LEU A 116 -5.11 16.88 1.78
C LEU A 116 -4.29 18.14 1.48
N VAL A 117 -3.28 18.46 2.29
CA VAL A 117 -2.50 19.69 2.15
C VAL A 117 -1.10 19.37 1.62
N ALA A 118 -0.69 20.13 0.60
CA ALA A 118 0.66 20.07 0.05
C ALA A 118 1.53 21.15 0.70
N GLU A 119 2.25 20.80 1.77
CA GLU A 119 3.18 21.70 2.46
C GLU A 119 4.64 21.25 2.27
N ASP A 120 4.96 20.00 2.62
CA ASP A 120 6.31 19.42 2.50
C ASP A 120 6.43 18.47 1.28
N GLY A 121 5.72 18.79 0.20
CA GLY A 121 5.55 17.93 -0.99
C GLY A 121 4.08 17.76 -1.39
N PRO A 122 3.78 16.96 -2.43
CA PRO A 122 2.40 16.74 -2.85
C PRO A 122 1.58 16.08 -1.73
N ALA A 123 0.33 16.52 -1.55
CA ALA A 123 -0.61 15.91 -0.62
C ALA A 123 -0.70 14.40 -0.89
N LYS A 124 -0.72 13.56 0.16
CA LYS A 124 -0.61 12.10 -0.02
C LYS A 124 -1.71 11.51 -0.90
N ILE A 125 -2.88 12.13 -0.91
CA ILE A 125 -4.00 11.69 -1.75
C ILE A 125 -3.70 11.84 -3.26
N VAL A 126 -2.83 12.79 -3.63
CA VAL A 126 -2.35 12.96 -5.03
C VAL A 126 -1.49 11.78 -5.45
N GLY A 127 -0.74 11.20 -4.51
CA GLY A 127 0.07 10.00 -4.74
C GLY A 127 -0.72 8.69 -4.76
N TYR A 128 -2.04 8.73 -4.52
CA TYR A 128 -2.89 7.54 -4.54
C TYR A 128 -3.11 7.05 -5.97
N ALA A 129 -2.20 6.20 -6.44
CA ALA A 129 -2.27 5.56 -7.75
C ALA A 129 -3.01 4.22 -7.70
N GLY A 130 -4.10 4.13 -6.91
CA GLY A 130 -4.88 2.89 -6.72
C GLY A 130 -4.07 1.69 -6.23
N ARG A 131 -2.91 1.94 -5.60
CA ARG A 131 -2.08 0.91 -4.99
C ARG A 131 -2.57 0.66 -3.57
N GLY A 132 -3.20 -0.49 -3.36
CA GLY A 132 -3.96 -0.75 -2.14
C GLY A 132 -5.26 0.04 -2.10
N SER A 133 -5.94 0.05 -0.96
CA SER A 133 -7.21 0.77 -0.79
C SER A 133 -7.04 2.10 -0.10
N LEU A 134 -7.91 3.06 -0.40
CA LEU A 134 -7.90 4.39 0.22
C LEU A 134 -8.07 4.34 1.77
N PRO A 135 -8.95 3.51 2.38
CA PRO A 135 -9.00 3.36 3.84
C PRO A 135 -7.69 2.87 4.48
N ALA A 136 -6.95 2.00 3.77
CA ALA A 136 -5.66 1.51 4.25
C ALA A 136 -4.58 2.61 4.24
N LEU A 137 -4.56 3.45 3.20
CA LEU A 137 -3.68 4.63 3.15
C LEU A 137 -3.93 5.57 4.34
N VAL A 138 -5.20 5.82 4.66
CA VAL A 138 -5.60 6.66 5.81
C VAL A 138 -5.12 6.02 7.12
N LYS A 139 -5.40 4.72 7.33
CA LYS A 139 -4.97 3.99 8.53
C LYS A 139 -3.46 4.03 8.73
N VAL A 140 -2.67 3.71 7.70
CA VAL A 140 -1.20 3.77 7.76
C VAL A 140 -0.70 5.17 8.07
N THR A 141 -1.32 6.20 7.47
CA THR A 141 -0.99 7.59 7.74
C THR A 141 -1.29 7.99 9.18
N ALA A 142 -2.40 7.51 9.75
CA ALA A 142 -2.77 7.73 11.15
C ALA A 142 -1.81 7.07 12.12
N THR A 143 -1.54 5.77 11.96
CA THR A 143 -0.61 5.04 12.84
C THR A 143 0.79 5.66 12.83
N ARG A 144 1.33 6.00 11.65
CA ARG A 144 2.65 6.66 11.54
C ARG A 144 2.66 8.05 12.16
N THR A 145 1.55 8.78 12.08
CA THR A 145 1.43 10.11 12.66
C THR A 145 1.39 10.04 14.18
N ALA A 146 0.57 9.15 14.76
CA ALA A 146 0.52 8.90 16.19
C ALA A 146 1.89 8.57 16.77
N ILE A 147 2.62 7.63 16.15
CA ILE A 147 3.97 7.25 16.57
C ILE A 147 4.92 8.45 16.54
N SER A 148 4.85 9.28 15.49
CA SER A 148 5.70 10.47 15.37
C SER A 148 5.41 11.52 16.45
N MET A 149 4.14 11.70 16.82
CA MET A 149 3.70 12.68 17.83
C MET A 149 4.02 12.20 19.25
N LEU A 150 3.76 10.94 19.57
CA LEU A 150 4.18 10.31 20.85
C LEU A 150 5.70 10.48 21.07
N ARG A 151 6.51 10.28 20.02
CA ARG A 151 7.96 10.50 20.06
C ARG A 151 8.34 11.97 20.35
N LYS A 152 7.53 12.94 19.91
CA LYS A 152 7.79 14.37 20.19
C LYS A 152 7.43 14.72 21.62
N LEU A 153 6.31 14.22 22.14
CA LEU A 153 5.86 14.46 23.52
C LEU A 153 6.84 13.87 24.54
N GLY A 154 7.34 12.65 24.31
CA GLY A 154 8.34 12.03 25.19
C GLY A 154 9.66 12.82 25.29
N ARG A 155 10.02 13.60 24.26
CA ARG A 155 11.23 14.47 24.28
C ARG A 155 11.03 15.82 24.96
N GLN A 156 9.80 16.21 25.31
CA GLN A 156 9.49 17.52 25.88
C GLN A 156 9.30 17.48 27.40
N ALA A 157 9.42 16.32 28.05
CA ALA A 157 9.40 16.20 29.50
C ALA A 157 10.69 16.82 30.11
N PRO A 158 10.60 17.74 31.09
CA PRO A 158 11.78 18.35 31.70
C PRO A 158 12.50 17.31 32.57
N GLY A 159 13.72 16.93 32.18
CA GLY A 159 14.57 16.03 32.96
C GLY A 159 15.47 15.10 32.13
N ASP A 160 15.19 14.93 30.84
CA ASP A 160 16.02 14.10 29.96
C ASP A 160 16.77 14.98 28.94
N ASP A 161 17.92 15.51 29.36
CA ASP A 161 19.01 15.86 28.43
C ASP A 161 19.59 14.55 27.88
N ALA A 162 18.78 13.78 27.16
CA ALA A 162 19.15 12.50 26.57
C ALA A 162 19.50 12.71 25.09
N ILE A 163 20.81 12.89 24.88
CA ILE A 163 21.61 12.36 23.77
C ILE A 163 20.91 12.40 22.40
N VAL A 164 21.38 13.36 21.60
CA VAL A 164 21.26 13.36 20.14
C VAL A 164 21.71 12.00 19.60
N ASP A 165 20.76 11.14 19.21
CA ASP A 165 21.06 9.99 18.37
C ASP A 165 20.65 10.29 16.92
N VAL A 166 21.68 10.53 16.11
CA VAL A 166 21.63 10.78 14.67
C VAL A 166 21.44 9.47 13.88
N THR A 167 21.32 8.31 14.55
CA THR A 167 21.13 7.02 13.89
C THR A 167 19.97 6.26 14.50
N GLY A 168 18.94 5.97 13.69
CA GLY A 168 17.73 5.33 14.18
C GLY A 168 17.96 3.91 14.67
N GLU A 169 17.90 3.69 15.99
CA GLU A 169 17.68 2.38 16.61
C GLU A 169 16.97 2.54 17.98
N THR A 170 15.63 2.49 17.97
CA THR A 170 14.77 1.45 18.61
C THR A 170 14.46 1.68 20.10
N ASP A 171 13.36 2.40 20.34
CA ASP A 171 12.59 2.45 21.60
C ASP A 171 11.99 1.06 21.94
N PRO A 172 12.11 0.53 23.17
CA PRO A 172 11.65 -0.81 23.57
C PRO A 172 10.20 -1.15 23.22
N GLU A 173 9.29 -0.18 23.19
CA GLU A 173 7.86 -0.43 22.89
C GLU A 173 7.62 -0.49 21.37
N LEU A 174 8.32 0.35 20.60
CA LEU A 174 8.40 0.26 19.14
C LEU A 174 9.22 -0.97 18.71
N ALA A 175 10.23 -1.35 19.50
CA ALA A 175 10.99 -2.60 19.38
C ALA A 175 10.03 -3.76 19.57
N PHE A 176 9.22 -3.75 20.62
CA PHE A 176 8.27 -4.82 20.92
C PHE A 176 7.20 -4.96 19.83
N LEU A 177 6.66 -3.85 19.32
CA LEU A 177 5.66 -3.90 18.24
C LEU A 177 6.30 -4.31 16.90
N LYS A 178 7.48 -3.77 16.55
CA LYS A 178 8.24 -4.21 15.37
C LYS A 178 8.71 -5.66 15.51
N GLU A 179 9.11 -6.10 16.69
CA GLU A 179 9.58 -7.46 16.97
C GLU A 179 8.41 -8.42 16.90
N ARG A 180 7.23 -8.06 17.42
CA ARG A 180 6.01 -8.86 17.28
C ARG A 180 5.58 -8.98 15.81
N TYR A 181 5.63 -7.90 15.03
CA TYR A 181 5.36 -7.96 13.59
C TYR A 181 6.45 -8.72 12.80
N ARG A 182 7.73 -8.55 13.17
CA ARG A 182 8.86 -9.27 12.54
C ARG A 182 8.90 -10.75 12.92
N ALA A 183 8.53 -11.11 14.13
CA ALA A 183 8.41 -12.50 14.59
C ALA A 183 7.26 -13.17 13.84
N ALA A 184 6.08 -12.54 13.81
CA ALA A 184 4.94 -13.05 13.03
C ALA A 184 5.29 -13.19 11.53
N PHE A 185 6.02 -12.22 10.96
CA PHE A 185 6.51 -12.31 9.58
C PHE A 185 7.53 -13.44 9.41
N ARG A 186 8.54 -13.55 10.29
CA ARG A 186 9.56 -14.60 10.22
C ARG A 186 8.96 -15.99 10.31
N GLU A 187 8.01 -16.18 11.22
CA GLU A 187 7.31 -17.46 11.39
C GLU A 187 6.48 -17.80 10.15
N ALA A 188 5.63 -16.87 9.69
CA ALA A 188 4.83 -17.08 8.49
C ALA A 188 5.69 -17.30 7.24
N PHE A 189 6.83 -16.62 7.12
CA PHE A 189 7.79 -16.80 6.04
C PHE A 189 8.52 -18.13 6.14
N ALA A 190 8.96 -18.54 7.34
CA ALA A 190 9.64 -19.81 7.57
C ALA A 190 8.71 -20.98 7.23
N GLU A 191 7.44 -20.91 7.63
CA GLU A 191 6.41 -21.87 7.26
C GLU A 191 6.16 -21.89 5.75
N ALA A 192 6.04 -20.72 5.12
CA ALA A 192 5.90 -20.63 3.67
C ALA A 192 7.08 -21.31 2.94
N VAL A 193 8.31 -21.13 3.42
CA VAL A 193 9.50 -21.79 2.88
C VAL A 193 9.48 -23.30 3.14
N GLN A 194 9.01 -23.76 4.30
CA GLN A 194 8.90 -25.20 4.61
C GLN A 194 7.95 -25.94 3.66
N THR A 195 6.97 -25.24 3.10
CA THR A 195 6.02 -25.84 2.15
C THR A 195 6.54 -25.95 0.71
N LEU A 196 7.72 -25.41 0.42
CA LEU A 196 8.37 -25.56 -0.87
C LEU A 196 9.01 -26.93 -1.02
N GLU A 197 9.06 -27.42 -2.25
CA GLU A 197 9.75 -28.67 -2.56
C GLU A 197 11.26 -28.54 -2.29
N ALA A 198 11.93 -29.68 -2.07
CA ALA A 198 13.38 -29.69 -1.81
C ALA A 198 14.20 -29.02 -2.92
N HIS A 199 13.76 -29.19 -4.17
CA HIS A 199 14.38 -28.56 -5.33
C HIS A 199 14.26 -27.02 -5.29
N GLU A 200 13.05 -26.51 -5.04
CA GLU A 200 12.75 -25.07 -4.95
C GLU A 200 13.54 -24.38 -3.84
N ARG A 201 13.62 -25.02 -2.65
CA ARG A 201 14.43 -24.53 -1.52
C ARG A 201 15.91 -24.47 -1.87
N ASN A 202 16.44 -25.48 -2.56
CA ASN A 202 17.85 -25.48 -2.94
C ASN A 202 18.14 -24.40 -3.99
N LEU A 203 17.21 -24.14 -4.91
CA LEU A 203 17.33 -23.06 -5.90
C LEU A 203 17.42 -21.68 -5.22
N LEU A 204 16.56 -21.41 -4.24
CA LEU A 204 16.64 -20.19 -3.43
C LEU A 204 17.96 -20.08 -2.69
N ARG A 205 18.41 -21.18 -2.07
CA ARG A 205 19.66 -21.22 -1.31
C ARG A 205 20.88 -20.91 -2.18
N LEU A 206 20.94 -21.51 -3.36
CA LEU A 206 22.05 -21.26 -4.28
C LEU A 206 22.05 -19.83 -4.80
N HIS A 207 20.89 -19.31 -5.19
CA HIS A 207 20.80 -17.96 -5.77
C HIS A 207 20.97 -16.85 -4.72
N PHE A 208 20.18 -16.88 -3.64
CA PHE A 208 20.11 -15.76 -2.70
C PHE A 208 21.16 -15.82 -1.58
N LEU A 209 21.48 -17.02 -1.07
CA LEU A 209 22.45 -17.19 0.02
C LEU A 209 23.88 -17.38 -0.53
N ARG A 210 24.04 -18.20 -1.57
CA ARG A 210 25.37 -18.50 -2.15
C ARG A 210 25.74 -17.64 -3.34
N LYS A 211 24.88 -16.70 -3.74
CA LYS A 211 25.10 -15.75 -4.85
C LYS A 211 25.48 -16.42 -6.18
N VAL A 212 25.04 -17.66 -6.39
CA VAL A 212 25.25 -18.37 -7.66
C VAL A 212 24.43 -17.66 -8.74
N THR A 213 25.07 -17.35 -9.86
CA THR A 213 24.45 -16.64 -10.98
C THR A 213 23.38 -17.50 -11.65
N LEU A 214 22.44 -16.85 -12.33
CA LEU A 214 21.37 -17.55 -13.04
C LEU A 214 21.91 -18.43 -14.16
N GLU A 215 23.00 -17.99 -14.80
CA GLU A 215 23.74 -18.70 -15.84
C GLU A 215 24.37 -19.97 -15.27
N LYS A 216 25.01 -19.88 -14.09
CA LYS A 216 25.61 -21.05 -13.46
C LYS A 216 24.57 -22.01 -12.89
N LEU A 217 23.43 -21.50 -12.42
CA LEU A 217 22.30 -22.35 -12.01
C LEU A 217 21.72 -23.11 -13.20
N ALA A 218 21.54 -22.43 -14.34
CA ALA A 218 21.09 -23.04 -15.58
C ALA A 218 22.02 -24.19 -16.02
N GLU A 219 23.34 -23.97 -15.96
CA GLU A 219 24.35 -24.99 -16.24
C GLU A 219 24.29 -26.15 -15.24
N MET A 220 24.22 -25.88 -13.93
CA MET A 220 24.18 -26.90 -12.88
C MET A 220 22.96 -27.82 -12.97
N TYR A 221 21.81 -27.27 -13.37
CA TYR A 221 20.55 -28.01 -13.49
C TYR A 221 20.28 -28.52 -14.91
N GLY A 222 21.15 -28.23 -15.87
CA GLY A 222 21.00 -28.67 -17.27
C GLY A 222 19.78 -28.05 -17.99
N VAL A 223 19.40 -26.83 -17.62
CA VAL A 223 18.22 -26.12 -18.16
C VAL A 223 18.60 -24.76 -18.75
N HIS A 224 17.70 -24.15 -19.52
CA HIS A 224 17.90 -22.77 -19.98
C HIS A 224 17.77 -21.76 -18.84
N ARG A 225 18.52 -20.66 -18.92
CA ARG A 225 18.44 -19.51 -17.99
C ARG A 225 17.00 -19.00 -17.80
N ALA A 226 16.21 -18.93 -18.87
CA ALA A 226 14.82 -18.51 -18.81
C ALA A 226 13.97 -19.44 -17.92
N THR A 227 14.25 -20.74 -17.91
CA THR A 227 13.59 -21.72 -17.04
C THR A 227 13.88 -21.44 -15.57
N VAL A 228 15.14 -21.18 -15.22
CA VAL A 228 15.56 -20.83 -13.85
C VAL A 228 14.90 -19.54 -13.37
N VAL A 229 14.85 -18.51 -14.23
CA VAL A 229 14.18 -17.23 -13.92
C VAL A 229 12.69 -17.45 -13.65
N ARG A 230 12.00 -18.22 -14.51
CA ARG A 230 10.58 -18.53 -14.34
C ARG A 230 10.33 -19.33 -13.06
N GLN A 231 11.18 -20.31 -12.75
CA GLN A 231 11.09 -21.09 -11.52
C GLN A 231 11.28 -20.21 -10.27
N LEU A 232 12.29 -19.33 -10.26
CA LEU A 232 12.50 -18.39 -9.15
C LEU A 232 11.33 -17.42 -8.97
N ALA A 233 10.75 -16.93 -10.06
CA ALA A 233 9.56 -16.08 -10.01
C ALA A 233 8.35 -16.82 -9.42
N GLN A 234 8.12 -18.07 -9.85
CA GLN A 234 7.04 -18.91 -9.33
C GLN A 234 7.22 -19.20 -7.83
N VAL A 235 8.43 -19.56 -7.42
CA VAL A 235 8.76 -19.82 -6.02
C VAL A 235 8.55 -18.56 -5.17
N ARG A 236 8.97 -17.38 -5.65
CA ARG A 236 8.73 -16.10 -4.98
C ARG A 236 7.24 -15.82 -4.80
N ALA A 237 6.42 -16.02 -5.84
CA ALA A 237 4.98 -15.82 -5.77
C ALA A 237 4.32 -16.77 -4.75
N THR A 238 4.76 -18.03 -4.69
CA THR A 238 4.28 -19.01 -3.72
C THR A 238 4.62 -18.59 -2.28
N ILE A 239 5.86 -18.16 -2.02
CA ILE A 239 6.27 -17.69 -0.70
C ILE A 239 5.46 -16.47 -0.28
N GLU A 240 5.29 -15.49 -1.17
CA GLU A 240 4.53 -14.27 -0.89
C GLU A 240 3.07 -14.58 -0.54
N LYS A 241 2.41 -15.42 -1.34
CA LYS A 241 1.02 -15.84 -1.12
C LYS A 241 0.85 -16.54 0.24
N ARG A 242 1.76 -17.45 0.59
CA ARG A 242 1.67 -18.23 1.84
C ARG A 242 2.05 -17.41 3.08
N THR A 243 3.09 -16.59 2.98
CA THR A 243 3.50 -15.66 4.05
C THR A 243 2.35 -14.71 4.40
N ARG A 244 1.68 -14.18 3.36
CA ARG A 244 0.48 -13.35 3.54
C ARG A 244 -0.62 -14.10 4.28
N ALA A 245 -0.95 -15.32 3.86
CA ALA A 245 -1.98 -16.12 4.52
C ALA A 245 -1.65 -16.37 6.02
N GLY A 246 -0.40 -16.72 6.32
CA GLY A 246 0.05 -16.93 7.71
C GLY A 246 0.04 -15.67 8.56
N LEU A 247 0.23 -14.49 7.96
CA LEU A 247 0.11 -13.19 8.63
C LEU A 247 -1.34 -12.81 8.93
N VAL A 248 -2.30 -13.15 8.04
CA VAL A 248 -3.75 -12.92 8.27
C VAL A 248 -4.18 -13.65 9.53
N GLU A 249 -3.82 -14.93 9.60
CA GLU A 249 -4.22 -15.82 10.69
C GLU A 249 -3.64 -15.38 12.05
N ARG A 250 -2.37 -14.95 12.07
CA ARG A 250 -1.65 -14.60 13.31
C ARG A 250 -1.98 -13.22 13.85
N LEU A 251 -2.22 -12.26 12.95
CA LEU A 251 -2.39 -10.87 13.35
C LEU A 251 -3.86 -10.45 13.48
N ALA A 252 -4.81 -11.34 13.11
CA ALA A 252 -6.24 -11.01 13.00
C ALA A 252 -6.47 -9.69 12.24
N ALA A 253 -5.56 -9.40 11.31
CA ALA A 253 -5.41 -8.12 10.66
C ALA A 253 -6.05 -8.19 9.28
N ASP A 254 -6.61 -7.07 8.83
CA ASP A 254 -7.21 -7.00 7.51
C ASP A 254 -6.12 -7.23 6.43
N ARG A 255 -6.51 -7.77 5.27
CA ARG A 255 -5.62 -8.13 4.14
C ARG A 255 -4.68 -6.98 3.75
N ARG A 256 -5.15 -5.75 3.98
CA ARG A 256 -4.51 -4.46 3.69
C ARG A 256 -3.48 -4.02 4.75
N GLU A 257 -3.64 -4.41 6.01
CA GLU A 257 -2.60 -4.22 7.04
C GLU A 257 -1.41 -5.10 6.75
N ILE A 258 -1.67 -6.30 6.22
CA ILE A 258 -0.64 -7.26 5.85
C ILE A 258 0.14 -6.77 4.63
N ASP A 259 -0.52 -6.12 3.67
CA ASP A 259 0.18 -5.41 2.58
C ASP A 259 1.18 -4.39 3.14
N SER A 260 0.75 -3.57 4.10
CA SER A 260 1.62 -2.57 4.70
C SER A 260 2.77 -3.18 5.53
N VAL A 261 2.52 -4.28 6.24
CA VAL A 261 3.56 -5.04 6.96
C VAL A 261 4.55 -5.67 5.97
N MET A 262 4.07 -6.23 4.85
CA MET A 262 4.90 -6.81 3.81
C MET A 262 5.76 -5.76 3.09
N GLU A 263 5.27 -4.52 2.95
CA GLU A 263 6.06 -3.38 2.45
C GLU A 263 7.05 -2.81 3.47
N LEU A 264 6.76 -2.92 4.77
CA LEU A 264 7.63 -2.44 5.84
C LEU A 264 8.87 -3.34 6.06
N VAL A 265 8.79 -4.61 5.66
CA VAL A 265 9.85 -5.63 5.86
C VAL A 265 10.65 -5.88 4.57
N LYS A 266 10.23 -5.33 3.42
CA LYS A 266 11.03 -5.31 2.18
C LYS A 266 12.22 -4.37 2.31
#